data_AF-A0A5E6N2L9-F1
#
_entry.id   AF-A0A5E6N2L9-F1
#
_cell.length_a   1.000
_cell.length_b   1.000
_cell.length_c   1.000
_cell.angle_alpha   90.00
_cell.angle_beta   90.00
_cell.angle_gamma   90.00
#
_symmetry.space_group_name_H-M   'P 1'
#
loop_
_entity.id
_entity.type
_entity.pdbx_description
1 polymer ?
#
loop_
_entity_poly.entity_id
_entity_poly.type
_entity_poly.pdbx_seq_one_letter_code
_entity_poly.pdbx_strand_id
1 'polypeptide(L)'
;MKLNLNDLLDASTSTNILKVLGDSGDTVSISGFIKVSGITRTEGDVTYDVYTHGYASTDTKAALWVQQGVSMKDMHRGFVINGKVAGDQSGYSVSSAGDVNGDGLDDLIVGAPFADLSGKSNAGKSYVVFGKADGSAINLSAIAAQTTPQGVL
;
A
#
# COMPACT_ATOMS: atom_id res chain seq x y z
N MET A 1 -10.44 4.46 23.16
CA MET A 1 -11.90 4.26 23.30
C MET A 1 -12.32 3.13 22.36
N LYS A 2 -13.03 2.11 22.85
CA LYS A 2 -13.50 1.00 22.01
C LYS A 2 -15.02 1.15 21.86
N LEU A 3 -15.47 1.57 20.68
CA LEU A 3 -16.88 1.73 20.39
C LEU A 3 -17.53 0.35 20.25
N ASN A 4 -18.65 0.13 20.93
CA ASN A 4 -19.43 -1.09 20.79
C ASN A 4 -20.50 -0.94 19.69
N LEU A 5 -21.16 -2.04 19.32
CA LEU A 5 -22.14 -2.05 18.23
C LEU A 5 -23.31 -1.09 18.50
N ASN A 6 -23.71 -0.89 19.76
CA ASN A 6 -24.78 0.04 20.12
C ASN A 6 -24.31 1.50 20.03
N ASP A 7 -23.08 1.80 20.47
CA ASP A 7 -22.49 3.14 20.26
C ASP A 7 -22.40 3.50 18.77
N LEU A 8 -22.17 2.48 17.92
CA LEU A 8 -22.12 2.58 16.47
C LEU A 8 -23.51 2.75 15.82
N LEU A 9 -24.50 2.04 16.35
CA LEU A 9 -25.88 2.05 15.86
C LEU A 9 -26.60 3.34 16.25
N ASP A 10 -26.35 3.83 17.46
CA ASP A 10 -26.90 5.10 17.97
C ASP A 10 -26.30 6.31 17.24
N ALA A 11 -25.06 6.21 16.72
CA ALA A 11 -24.49 7.21 15.83
C ALA A 11 -25.07 7.18 14.40
N SER A 12 -25.72 6.08 13.99
CA SER A 12 -26.29 5.86 12.65
C SER A 12 -27.81 5.72 12.73
N THR A 13 -28.52 6.80 13.05
CA THR A 13 -29.96 6.76 13.38
C THR A 13 -30.93 6.48 12.20
N SER A 14 -30.47 6.09 11.00
CA SER A 14 -31.31 5.51 9.92
C SER A 14 -30.58 5.18 8.60
N THR A 15 -29.29 5.51 8.47
CA THR A 15 -28.64 5.59 7.14
C THR A 15 -27.56 4.55 6.84
N ASN A 16 -27.21 3.65 7.78
CA ASN A 16 -26.02 2.77 7.71
C ASN A 16 -24.70 3.57 7.55
N ILE A 17 -24.66 4.81 8.05
CA ILE A 17 -23.50 5.70 7.91
C ILE A 17 -22.85 5.89 9.28
N LEU A 18 -21.57 5.55 9.40
CA LEU A 18 -20.75 5.97 10.52
C LEU A 18 -19.99 7.24 10.16
N LYS A 19 -20.12 8.29 10.97
CA LYS A 19 -19.34 9.53 10.84
C LYS A 19 -18.20 9.54 11.85
N VAL A 20 -16.99 9.81 11.39
CA VAL A 20 -15.82 9.98 12.24
C VAL A 20 -15.37 11.43 12.17
N LEU A 21 -15.49 12.11 13.30
CA LEU A 21 -15.04 13.48 13.53
C LEU A 21 -13.69 13.44 14.22
N GLY A 22 -12.84 14.41 13.91
CA GLY A 22 -11.52 14.55 14.50
C GLY A 22 -10.80 15.77 13.94
N ASP A 23 -9.72 16.15 14.61
CA ASP A 23 -8.90 17.31 14.25
C ASP A 23 -7.64 16.89 13.47
N SER A 24 -6.91 17.88 12.94
CA SER A 24 -5.65 17.63 12.24
C SER A 24 -4.65 16.94 13.16
N GLY A 25 -4.22 15.74 12.78
CA GLY A 25 -3.31 14.89 13.56
C GLY A 25 -4.00 13.68 14.19
N ASP A 26 -5.32 13.63 14.23
CA ASP A 26 -6.05 12.42 14.62
C ASP A 26 -5.90 11.34 13.54
N THR A 27 -5.76 10.08 14.00
CA THR A 27 -5.64 8.92 13.12
C THR A 27 -6.77 7.93 13.34
N VAL A 28 -7.31 7.43 12.24
CA VAL A 28 -8.33 6.38 12.26
C VAL A 28 -7.79 5.17 11.49
N SER A 29 -7.86 3.99 12.11
CA SER A 29 -7.53 2.72 11.48
C SER A 29 -8.81 2.00 11.08
N ILE A 30 -8.98 1.77 9.78
CA ILE A 30 -10.16 1.11 9.21
C ILE A 30 -9.72 -0.05 8.33
N SER A 31 -10.48 -1.14 8.35
CA SER A 31 -10.22 -2.34 7.54
C SER A 31 -11.45 -2.68 6.69
N GLY A 32 -11.25 -3.01 5.42
CA GLY A 32 -12.34 -3.43 4.53
C GLY A 32 -13.17 -2.28 3.93
N PHE A 33 -12.81 -1.03 4.21
CA PHE A 33 -13.42 0.16 3.61
C PHE A 33 -12.41 0.83 2.68
N ILE A 34 -12.86 1.23 1.48
CA ILE A 34 -12.05 1.86 0.44
C ILE A 34 -12.58 3.26 0.21
N LYS A 35 -11.69 4.27 0.13
CA LYS A 35 -12.09 5.63 -0.21
C LYS A 35 -12.71 5.65 -1.60
N VAL A 36 -13.92 6.21 -1.72
CA VAL A 36 -14.55 6.45 -3.01
C VAL A 36 -13.98 7.74 -3.58
N SER A 37 -13.09 7.59 -4.55
CA SER A 37 -12.37 8.73 -5.12
C SER A 37 -13.33 9.77 -5.72
N GLY A 38 -13.10 11.04 -5.40
CA GLY A 38 -13.93 12.16 -5.87
C GLY A 38 -15.29 12.32 -5.19
N ILE A 39 -15.64 11.47 -4.21
CA ILE A 39 -16.90 11.59 -3.48
C ILE A 39 -16.65 12.15 -2.08
N THR A 40 -17.19 13.34 -1.83
CA THR A 40 -17.24 13.98 -0.52
C THR A 40 -18.69 14.27 -0.14
N ARG A 41 -18.91 14.45 1.16
CA ARG A 41 -20.20 14.81 1.73
C ARG A 41 -20.00 15.96 2.70
N THR A 42 -20.88 16.94 2.66
CA THR A 42 -20.84 18.07 3.60
C THR A 42 -22.14 18.08 4.38
N GLU A 43 -22.03 18.14 5.70
CA GLU A 43 -23.16 18.35 6.58
C GLU A 43 -22.80 19.45 7.59
N GLY A 44 -23.58 20.54 7.59
CA GLY A 44 -23.19 21.77 8.28
C GLY A 44 -21.86 22.29 7.74
N ASP A 45 -20.94 22.61 8.64
CA ASP A 45 -19.61 23.13 8.32
C ASP A 45 -18.54 22.03 8.16
N VAL A 46 -18.92 20.76 8.29
CA VAL A 46 -17.98 19.63 8.23
C VAL A 46 -18.05 18.94 6.88
N THR A 47 -16.90 18.79 6.22
CA THR A 47 -16.76 18.01 4.98
C THR A 47 -16.07 16.69 5.27
N TYR A 48 -16.63 15.61 4.73
CA TYR A 48 -16.20 14.23 4.93
C TYR A 48 -15.74 13.60 3.61
N ASP A 49 -14.67 12.84 3.66
CA ASP A 49 -14.32 11.83 2.67
C ASP A 49 -15.20 10.58 2.87
N VAL A 50 -15.69 10.01 1.76
CA VAL A 50 -16.58 8.85 1.80
C VAL A 50 -15.81 7.56 1.52
N TYR A 51 -15.98 6.58 2.39
CA TYR A 51 -15.42 5.23 2.26
C TYR A 51 -16.56 4.22 2.22
N THR A 52 -16.46 3.22 1.33
CA THR A 52 -17.46 2.15 1.20
C THR A 52 -16.82 0.78 1.37
N HIS A 53 -17.62 -0.21 1.76
CA HIS A 53 -17.13 -1.58 1.92
C HIS A 53 -16.75 -2.17 0.55
N GLY A 54 -15.50 -2.63 0.41
CA GLY A 54 -14.94 -3.09 -0.87
C GLY A 54 -15.62 -4.33 -1.49
N TYR A 55 -16.52 -4.99 -0.74
CA TYR A 55 -17.26 -6.18 -1.16
C TYR A 55 -18.79 -6.01 -1.18
N ALA A 56 -19.31 -4.81 -0.90
CA ALA A 56 -20.75 -4.59 -0.89
C ALA A 56 -21.30 -4.51 -2.32
N SER A 57 -22.42 -5.20 -2.59
CA SER A 57 -23.25 -4.90 -3.75
C SER A 57 -23.71 -3.44 -3.65
N THR A 58 -23.98 -2.79 -4.80
CA THR A 58 -24.37 -1.38 -4.90
C THR A 58 -25.65 -1.01 -4.13
N ASP A 59 -26.29 -1.98 -3.48
CA ASP A 59 -27.55 -1.83 -2.75
C ASP A 59 -27.35 -1.70 -1.22
N THR A 60 -26.20 -2.11 -0.68
CA THR A 60 -25.92 -1.99 0.77
C THR A 60 -25.16 -0.69 1.05
N LYS A 61 -25.92 0.35 1.37
CA LYS A 61 -25.48 1.75 1.61
C LYS A 61 -24.63 1.95 2.89
N ALA A 62 -23.83 0.96 3.29
CA ALA A 62 -22.93 1.10 4.43
C ALA A 62 -21.73 1.97 4.03
N ALA A 63 -21.71 3.21 4.52
CA ALA A 63 -20.64 4.16 4.24
C ALA A 63 -20.00 4.63 5.54
N LEU A 64 -18.68 4.79 5.50
CA LEU A 64 -17.92 5.46 6.54
C LEU A 64 -17.56 6.85 6.02
N TRP A 65 -17.96 7.89 6.74
CA TRP A 65 -17.67 9.28 6.40
C TRP A 65 -16.63 9.78 7.39
N VAL A 66 -15.46 10.19 6.91
CA VAL A 66 -14.37 10.65 7.77
C VAL A 66 -14.08 12.11 7.45
N GLN A 67 -14.12 12.96 8.46
CA GLN A 67 -13.88 14.39 8.31
C GLN A 67 -12.53 14.65 7.63
N GLN A 68 -12.52 15.55 6.65
CA GLN A 68 -11.29 15.96 5.98
C GLN A 68 -10.33 16.58 7.01
N GLY A 69 -9.07 16.15 6.98
CA GLY A 69 -8.04 16.53 7.96
C GLY A 69 -7.68 15.42 8.95
N VAL A 70 -8.57 14.42 9.14
CA VAL A 70 -8.24 13.17 9.85
C VAL A 70 -7.42 12.28 8.94
N SER A 71 -6.25 11.85 9.42
CA SER A 71 -5.35 10.98 8.64
C SER A 71 -5.81 9.53 8.74
N MET A 72 -6.17 8.95 7.60
CA MET A 72 -6.52 7.53 7.53
C MET A 72 -5.24 6.74 7.40
N LYS A 73 -4.94 5.90 8.39
CA LYS A 73 -3.83 4.95 8.26
C LYS A 73 -4.36 3.78 7.45
N ASP A 74 -4.34 3.92 6.13
CA ASP A 74 -4.62 2.80 5.25
C ASP A 74 -3.72 1.64 5.66
N MET A 75 -4.31 0.46 5.81
CA MET A 75 -3.56 -0.79 5.87
C MET A 75 -2.89 -0.95 4.52
N HIS A 76 -1.68 -0.42 4.39
CA HIS A 76 -0.90 -0.45 3.16
C HIS A 76 -0.80 -1.92 2.74
N ARG A 77 -1.49 -2.26 1.66
CA ARG A 77 -1.29 -3.55 1.00
C ARG A 77 0.12 -3.46 0.44
N GLY A 78 0.99 -4.39 0.82
CA GLY A 78 2.32 -4.48 0.24
C GLY A 78 2.26 -4.64 -1.28
N PHE A 79 3.40 -4.51 -1.95
CA PHE A 79 3.53 -4.74 -3.38
C PHE A 79 4.03 -6.15 -3.69
N VAL A 80 3.81 -6.58 -4.94
CA VAL A 80 4.32 -7.87 -5.45
C VAL A 80 5.67 -7.64 -6.14
N ILE A 81 6.61 -8.57 -5.95
CA ILE A 81 7.87 -8.61 -6.70
C ILE A 81 7.83 -9.81 -7.65
N ASN A 82 7.75 -9.56 -8.95
CA ASN A 82 7.77 -10.58 -9.98
C ASN A 82 9.22 -10.93 -10.36
N GLY A 83 9.54 -12.23 -10.32
CA GLY A 83 10.83 -12.76 -10.74
C GLY A 83 11.17 -12.48 -12.22
N LYS A 84 12.46 -12.46 -12.56
CA LYS A 84 12.93 -12.16 -13.92
C LYS A 84 12.81 -13.37 -14.87
N VAL A 85 13.37 -14.51 -14.48
CA VAL A 85 13.38 -15.75 -15.28
C VAL A 85 12.86 -16.90 -14.42
N ALA A 86 12.08 -17.79 -15.02
CA ALA A 86 11.64 -19.01 -14.34
C ALA A 86 12.85 -19.89 -14.00
N GLY A 87 12.93 -20.39 -12.77
CA GLY A 87 14.04 -21.21 -12.30
C GLY A 87 15.13 -20.45 -11.54
N ASP A 88 15.25 -19.12 -11.70
CA ASP A 88 16.22 -18.30 -10.96
C ASP A 88 16.01 -18.32 -9.43
N GLN A 89 14.83 -18.75 -8.99
CA GLN A 89 14.33 -18.70 -7.61
C GLN A 89 14.53 -17.32 -6.97
N SER A 90 14.15 -16.27 -7.69
CA SER A 90 14.08 -14.93 -7.12
C SER A 90 13.16 -14.92 -5.90
N GLY A 91 13.62 -14.32 -4.80
CA GLY A 91 12.92 -14.36 -3.52
C GLY A 91 13.32 -15.53 -2.63
N TYR A 92 14.35 -16.31 -3.00
CA TYR A 92 14.89 -17.39 -2.15
C TYR A 92 15.35 -16.86 -0.79
N SER A 93 15.94 -15.67 -0.76
CA SER A 93 16.26 -14.92 0.46
C SER A 93 15.87 -13.46 0.30
N VAL A 94 15.41 -12.86 1.39
CA VAL A 94 15.06 -11.44 1.47
C VAL A 94 15.58 -10.88 2.79
N SER A 95 16.15 -9.67 2.74
CA SER A 95 16.54 -8.93 3.93
C SER A 95 16.24 -7.44 3.75
N SER A 96 16.11 -6.71 4.85
CA SER A 96 16.06 -5.25 4.82
C SER A 96 17.42 -4.71 4.37
N ALA A 97 17.41 -3.68 3.52
CA ALA A 97 18.59 -2.93 3.12
C ALA A 97 18.71 -1.59 3.88
N GLY A 98 17.65 -1.18 4.59
CA GLY A 98 17.42 0.22 4.98
C GLY A 98 17.07 1.09 3.76
N ASP A 99 16.88 2.39 3.96
CA ASP A 99 16.73 3.38 2.90
C ASP A 99 18.10 3.68 2.26
N VAL A 100 18.43 3.03 1.13
CA VAL A 100 19.74 3.19 0.47
C VAL A 100 19.73 4.26 -0.62
N ASN A 101 18.56 4.75 -1.01
CA ASN A 101 18.40 5.77 -2.05
C ASN A 101 18.06 7.17 -1.48
N GLY A 102 17.73 7.28 -0.20
CA GLY A 102 17.45 8.51 0.53
C GLY A 102 16.03 9.05 0.35
N ASP A 103 15.05 8.22 -0.02
CA ASP A 103 13.66 8.65 -0.25
C ASP A 103 12.75 8.57 0.99
N GLY A 104 13.28 8.07 2.10
CA GLY A 104 12.58 7.91 3.37
C GLY A 104 11.80 6.60 3.50
N LEU A 105 11.95 5.66 2.57
CA LEU A 105 11.35 4.33 2.62
C LEU A 105 12.44 3.25 2.70
N ASP A 106 12.25 2.26 3.58
CA ASP A 106 13.20 1.14 3.68
C ASP A 106 13.16 0.27 2.42
N ASP A 107 14.34 -0.06 1.90
CA ASP A 107 14.54 -0.90 0.72
C ASP A 107 14.77 -2.37 1.08
N LEU A 108 14.70 -3.24 0.07
CA LEU A 108 14.91 -4.69 0.21
C LEU A 108 16.07 -5.19 -0.65
N ILE A 109 16.84 -6.15 -0.11
CA ILE A 109 17.73 -7.00 -0.91
C ILE A 109 17.04 -8.34 -1.16
N VAL A 110 16.93 -8.72 -2.44
CA VAL A 110 16.30 -9.97 -2.89
C VAL A 110 17.33 -10.85 -3.59
N GLY A 111 17.50 -12.07 -3.11
CA GLY A 111 18.39 -13.08 -3.70
C GLY A 111 17.72 -13.95 -4.77
N ALA A 112 18.46 -14.27 -5.82
CA ALA A 112 18.12 -15.22 -6.86
C ALA A 112 19.34 -16.14 -7.13
N PRO A 113 19.55 -17.17 -6.29
CA PRO A 113 20.79 -17.95 -6.28
C PRO A 113 21.02 -18.75 -7.56
N PHE A 114 19.97 -19.05 -8.32
CA PHE A 114 20.05 -19.82 -9.57
C PHE A 114 20.03 -18.95 -10.81
N ALA A 115 20.13 -17.62 -10.67
CA ALA A 115 20.16 -16.74 -11.82
C ALA A 115 21.49 -16.85 -12.60
N ASP A 116 21.39 -16.96 -13.92
CA ASP A 116 22.56 -16.97 -14.80
C ASP A 116 23.16 -15.56 -14.95
N LEU A 117 24.49 -15.45 -14.98
CA LEU A 117 25.20 -14.18 -15.13
C LEU A 117 26.38 -14.31 -16.10
N SER A 118 26.39 -13.48 -17.14
CA SER A 118 27.49 -13.36 -18.12
C SER A 118 27.98 -14.71 -18.67
N GLY A 119 27.03 -15.58 -19.05
CA GLY A 119 27.32 -16.92 -19.61
C GLY A 119 27.66 -18.00 -18.58
N LYS A 120 27.63 -17.69 -17.28
CA LYS A 120 27.79 -18.68 -16.20
C LYS A 120 26.42 -19.09 -15.66
N SER A 121 26.19 -20.40 -15.64
CA SER A 121 24.95 -20.95 -15.11
C SER A 121 24.92 -20.89 -13.58
N ASN A 122 23.77 -20.53 -13.00
CA ASN A 122 23.55 -20.46 -11.54
C ASN A 122 24.61 -19.64 -10.79
N ALA A 123 25.13 -18.58 -11.43
CA ALA A 123 26.12 -17.70 -10.80
C ALA A 123 25.53 -16.87 -9.64
N GLY A 124 24.20 -16.73 -9.63
CA GLY A 124 23.46 -15.97 -8.65
C GLY A 124 23.36 -14.50 -9.02
N LYS A 125 22.24 -13.87 -8.60
CA LYS A 125 22.04 -12.42 -8.63
C LYS A 125 21.44 -11.95 -7.31
N SER A 126 21.74 -10.70 -6.97
CA SER A 126 21.07 -9.95 -5.92
C SER A 126 20.48 -8.68 -6.51
N TYR A 127 19.28 -8.33 -6.07
CA TYR A 127 18.57 -7.14 -6.50
C TYR A 127 18.35 -6.23 -5.28
N VAL A 128 18.63 -4.95 -5.43
CA VAL A 128 18.13 -3.91 -4.52
C VAL A 128 16.80 -3.45 -5.09
N VAL A 129 15.74 -3.54 -4.29
CA VAL A 129 14.37 -3.18 -4.65
C VAL A 129 13.98 -2.01 -3.77
N PHE A 130 13.81 -0.84 -4.38
CA PHE A 130 13.47 0.36 -3.63
C PHE A 130 12.05 0.29 -3.04
N GLY A 131 11.93 0.79 -1.81
CA GLY A 131 10.65 0.97 -1.13
C GLY A 131 9.71 1.86 -1.94
N LYS A 132 8.39 1.64 -1.78
CA LYS A 132 7.36 2.45 -2.44
C LYS A 132 6.07 2.44 -1.63
N ALA A 133 5.37 3.58 -1.65
CA ALA A 133 4.11 3.74 -0.92
C ALA A 133 2.91 3.16 -1.67
N ASP A 134 2.97 3.12 -3.01
CA ASP A 134 1.93 2.52 -3.83
C ASP A 134 2.09 0.99 -3.94
N GLY A 135 0.98 0.27 -4.13
CA GLY A 135 0.95 -1.19 -4.21
C GLY A 135 1.25 -1.79 -5.59
N SER A 136 1.77 -1.02 -6.56
CA SER A 136 2.07 -1.56 -7.89
C SER A 136 3.20 -2.58 -7.86
N ALA A 137 3.11 -3.58 -8.75
CA ALA A 137 4.08 -4.65 -8.81
C ALA A 137 5.43 -4.19 -9.38
N ILE A 138 6.52 -4.71 -8.82
CA ILE A 138 7.88 -4.54 -9.31
C ILE A 138 8.27 -5.77 -10.13
N ASN A 139 8.87 -5.55 -11.30
CA ASN A 139 9.42 -6.62 -12.13
C ASN A 139 10.95 -6.60 -12.05
N LEU A 140 11.57 -7.68 -11.56
CA LEU A 140 13.05 -7.77 -11.46
C LEU A 140 13.74 -7.70 -12.83
N SER A 141 13.01 -8.01 -13.91
CA SER A 141 13.49 -7.83 -15.29
C SER A 141 13.83 -6.37 -15.61
N ALA A 142 13.09 -5.41 -15.06
CA ALA A 142 13.32 -3.98 -15.26
C ALA A 142 14.51 -3.46 -14.45
N ILE A 143 14.74 -4.01 -13.25
CA ILE A 143 15.90 -3.66 -12.41
C ILE A 143 17.19 -4.19 -13.04
N ALA A 144 17.18 -5.43 -13.51
CA ALA A 144 18.33 -6.07 -14.14
C ALA A 144 18.78 -5.46 -15.47
N ALA A 145 17.92 -4.65 -16.10
CA ALA A 145 18.23 -3.99 -17.38
C ALA A 145 19.07 -2.71 -17.21
N GLN A 146 19.17 -2.17 -15.98
CA GLN A 146 19.96 -0.96 -15.69
C GLN A 146 21.46 -1.24 -15.55
N THR A 147 22.02 -2.03 -16.47
CA THR A 147 23.48 -2.25 -16.55
C THR A 147 24.06 -1.37 -17.64
N THR A 148 24.40 -0.14 -17.30
CA THR A 148 25.65 0.56 -17.70
C THR A 148 25.61 2.01 -17.22
N PRO A 149 26.50 2.43 -16.29
CA PRO A 149 27.02 3.78 -16.37
C PRO A 149 27.71 3.89 -17.74
N GLN A 150 27.17 4.72 -18.64
CA GLN A 150 27.95 5.19 -19.77
C GLN A 150 29.10 6.01 -19.17
N GLY A 151 30.29 5.41 -19.10
CA GLY A 151 31.44 6.04 -18.47
C GLY A 151 31.98 7.22 -19.26
N VAL A 152 32.76 8.09 -18.60
CA VAL A 152 33.94 8.76 -19.18
C VAL A 152 34.97 8.94 -18.06
N LEU A 153 36.20 8.51 -18.34
CA LEU A 153 37.44 8.77 -17.57
C LEU A 153 37.90 10.22 -17.74
#